data_AF-A0A0P9YWV8-F1
#
_entry.id   AF-A0A0P9YWV8-F1
#
_cell.length_a   1.000
_cell.length_b   1.000
_cell.length_c   1.000
_cell.angle_alpha   90.00
_cell.angle_beta   90.00
_cell.angle_gamma   90.00
#
_symmetry.space_group_name_H-M   'P 1'
#
loop_
_entity.id
_entity.type
_entity.pdbx_description
1 polymer ?
#
loop_
_entity_poly.entity_id
_entity_poly.type
_entity_poly.pdbx_seq_one_letter_code
_entity_poly.pdbx_strand_id
1 'polypeptide(L)'
;MTYTVKQYGWIRDLPDHRDHLYAAPTTALAALPHMVDLRPHCPPVYDQGQLGSCTANGIAGAIQFDRMKQKLTPAFEPSRLFIYYNERVIEHTVDSDSGAMIRHGIKSVAEQGDCPEKEWPYDIEKFAVKPPAACYKDARKYKAVSYQKVAQNLNQMKGCLAAGYPFVIGFSVYESFESKKVAQTGHAPDAGPSRKNARRALRVGSGLQRCPPAFHPAQLMGHWLGHGRLLHPALQLSAG
;
A
#
# COMPACT_ATOMS: atom_id res chain seq x y z
N MET A 1 5.30 -26.71 -9.23
CA MET A 1 5.72 -25.56 -10.05
C MET A 1 5.67 -24.32 -9.18
N THR A 2 6.82 -23.78 -8.81
CA THR A 2 6.93 -22.53 -8.04
C THR A 2 6.75 -21.35 -9.00
N TYR A 3 5.66 -20.61 -8.85
CA TYR A 3 5.44 -19.39 -9.62
C TYR A 3 6.30 -18.29 -9.01
N THR A 4 7.41 -17.92 -9.65
CA THR A 4 8.20 -16.75 -9.24
C THR A 4 7.46 -15.49 -9.69
N VAL A 5 6.96 -14.71 -8.73
CA VAL A 5 6.28 -13.44 -9.04
C VAL A 5 7.34 -12.35 -9.17
N LYS A 6 7.99 -12.27 -10.34
CA LYS A 6 8.98 -11.20 -10.58
C LYS A 6 8.29 -9.84 -10.48
N GLN A 7 8.82 -8.95 -9.63
CA GLN A 7 8.46 -7.52 -9.46
C GLN A 7 7.10 -7.18 -8.85
N TYR A 8 6.12 -8.08 -8.85
CA TYR A 8 4.84 -7.82 -8.17
C TYR A 8 4.49 -8.99 -7.27
N GLY A 9 3.56 -8.82 -6.34
CA GLY A 9 3.19 -9.91 -5.45
C GLY A 9 1.89 -9.68 -4.71
N TRP A 10 1.02 -8.80 -5.20
CA TRP A 10 -0.25 -8.60 -4.54
C TRP A 10 -1.15 -9.84 -4.75
N ILE A 11 -1.63 -10.42 -3.66
CA ILE A 11 -2.66 -11.45 -3.66
C ILE A 11 -3.98 -10.81 -3.20
N ARG A 12 -5.07 -11.11 -3.91
CA ARG A 12 -6.39 -10.56 -3.56
C ARG A 12 -6.83 -11.12 -2.21
N ASP A 13 -7.13 -10.24 -1.26
CA ASP A 13 -7.60 -10.68 0.06
C ASP A 13 -8.85 -11.56 -0.05
N LEU A 14 -8.99 -12.49 0.91
CA LEU A 14 -10.27 -13.17 1.16
C LEU A 14 -11.25 -12.23 1.89
N PRO A 15 -12.58 -12.36 1.68
CA PRO A 15 -13.58 -11.68 2.50
C PRO A 15 -13.43 -12.05 3.97
N ASP A 16 -13.55 -11.07 4.87
CA ASP A 16 -13.60 -11.28 6.32
C ASP A 16 -14.62 -10.30 6.89
N HIS A 17 -15.57 -10.82 7.67
CA HIS A 17 -16.66 -10.03 8.25
C HIS A 17 -16.18 -9.14 9.40
N ARG A 18 -14.97 -9.37 9.92
CA ARG A 18 -14.34 -8.58 10.98
C ARG A 18 -13.58 -7.37 10.44
N ASP A 19 -13.54 -7.18 9.12
CA ASP A 19 -12.91 -6.01 8.52
C ASP A 19 -13.62 -4.74 9.02
N HIS A 20 -12.92 -3.89 9.77
CA HIS A 20 -13.41 -2.56 10.12
C HIS A 20 -13.52 -1.72 8.85
N LEU A 21 -14.71 -1.28 8.48
CA LEU A 21 -14.92 -0.47 7.27
C LEU A 21 -14.73 1.00 7.58
N TYR A 22 -14.04 1.70 6.68
CA TYR A 22 -14.03 3.14 6.67
C TYR A 22 -15.25 3.69 5.96
N ALA A 23 -15.89 4.64 6.62
CA ALA A 23 -16.93 5.46 6.06
C ALA A 23 -16.55 6.94 6.31
N ALA A 24 -16.24 7.65 5.24
CA ALA A 24 -16.09 9.09 5.27
C ALA A 24 -17.41 9.73 5.78
N PRO A 25 -17.33 10.71 6.69
CA PRO A 25 -18.52 11.41 7.19
C PRO A 25 -19.34 12.00 6.03
N THR A 26 -20.67 11.92 6.11
CA THR A 26 -21.57 12.44 5.08
C THR A 26 -21.35 13.93 4.82
N THR A 27 -21.03 14.71 5.85
CA THR A 27 -20.65 16.11 5.76
C THR A 27 -19.37 16.34 4.93
N ALA A 28 -18.36 15.48 5.12
CA ALA A 28 -17.13 15.53 4.33
C ALA A 28 -17.37 15.14 2.86
N LEU A 29 -18.27 14.18 2.60
CA LEU A 29 -18.65 13.79 1.25
C LEU A 29 -19.42 14.89 0.50
N ALA A 30 -20.26 15.65 1.22
CA ALA A 30 -20.99 16.78 0.65
C ALA A 30 -20.05 17.94 0.26
N ALA A 31 -18.93 18.10 0.97
CA ALA A 31 -17.98 19.20 0.79
C ALA A 31 -16.59 18.73 0.31
N LEU A 32 -16.54 17.75 -0.60
CA LEU A 32 -15.27 17.25 -1.14
C LEU A 32 -14.55 18.33 -1.96
N PRO A 33 -13.24 18.56 -1.72
CA PRO A 33 -12.46 19.49 -2.52
C PRO A 33 -12.39 19.08 -3.99
N HIS A 34 -12.11 20.05 -4.87
CA HIS A 34 -11.97 19.81 -6.31
C HIS A 34 -10.74 18.95 -6.63
N MET A 35 -9.67 19.12 -5.85
CA MET A 35 -8.41 18.41 -5.99
C MET A 35 -7.79 18.18 -4.61
N VAL A 36 -7.15 17.03 -4.44
CA VAL A 36 -6.32 16.70 -3.28
C VAL A 36 -5.00 16.16 -3.80
N ASP A 37 -3.90 16.67 -3.26
CA ASP A 37 -2.57 16.15 -3.51
C ASP A 37 -1.82 15.96 -2.18
N LEU A 38 -1.60 14.70 -1.80
CA LEU A 38 -0.85 14.34 -0.60
C LEU A 38 0.62 14.05 -0.88
N ARG A 39 1.06 14.04 -2.15
CA ARG A 39 2.45 13.68 -2.52
C ARG A 39 3.52 14.52 -1.81
N PRO A 40 3.36 15.85 -1.59
CA PRO A 40 4.35 16.63 -0.83
C PRO A 40 4.53 16.16 0.61
N HIS A 41 3.58 15.40 1.15
CA HIS A 41 3.60 14.85 2.50
C HIS A 41 3.94 13.35 2.52
N CYS A 42 4.09 12.72 1.36
CA CYS A 42 4.49 11.32 1.27
C CYS A 42 5.98 11.15 1.54
N PRO A 43 6.38 10.00 2.11
CA PRO A 43 7.77 9.65 2.18
C PRO A 43 8.39 9.48 0.78
N PRO A 44 9.73 9.38 0.68
CA PRO A 44 10.41 9.00 -0.55
C PRO A 44 9.81 7.72 -1.16
N VAL A 45 9.83 7.62 -2.49
CA VAL A 45 9.38 6.42 -3.18
C VAL A 45 10.42 5.31 -2.97
N TYR A 46 9.99 4.19 -2.43
CA TYR A 46 10.82 3.01 -2.25
C TYR A 46 11.03 2.25 -3.55
N ASP A 47 12.21 1.65 -3.69
CA ASP A 47 12.48 0.65 -4.74
C ASP A 47 12.35 -0.76 -4.14
N GLN A 48 11.38 -1.52 -4.64
CA GLN A 48 11.16 -2.91 -4.19
C GLN A 48 12.13 -3.90 -4.87
N GLY A 49 12.82 -3.50 -5.93
CA GLY A 49 13.70 -4.35 -6.71
C GLY A 49 12.94 -5.46 -7.45
N GLN A 50 13.52 -6.67 -7.47
CA GLN A 50 12.94 -7.82 -8.17
C GLN A 50 11.99 -8.67 -7.30
N LEU A 51 11.86 -8.33 -6.01
CA LEU A 51 11.10 -9.09 -5.02
C LEU A 51 9.59 -8.79 -5.11
N GLY A 52 8.74 -9.79 -4.89
CA GLY A 52 7.28 -9.67 -4.85
C GLY A 52 6.69 -8.91 -3.65
N SER A 53 7.47 -8.06 -2.98
CA SER A 53 7.16 -7.41 -1.70
C SER A 53 6.31 -6.13 -1.82
N CYS A 54 5.56 -5.95 -2.90
CA CYS A 54 4.82 -4.71 -3.14
C CYS A 54 3.85 -4.34 -1.99
N THR A 55 3.20 -5.33 -1.36
CA THR A 55 2.38 -5.20 -0.13
C THR A 55 3.14 -4.52 0.99
N ALA A 56 4.29 -5.07 1.33
CA ALA A 56 5.15 -4.55 2.37
C ALA A 56 5.65 -3.13 2.07
N ASN A 57 6.00 -2.83 0.81
CA ASN A 57 6.40 -1.48 0.41
C ASN A 57 5.25 -0.46 0.58
N GLY A 58 4.04 -0.81 0.15
CA GLY A 58 2.87 0.05 0.31
C GLY A 58 2.48 0.28 1.77
N ILE A 59 2.55 -0.76 2.59
CA ILE A 59 2.25 -0.69 4.02
C ILE A 59 3.32 0.10 4.77
N ALA A 60 4.61 -0.11 4.49
CA ALA A 60 5.70 0.70 5.04
C ALA A 60 5.52 2.19 4.67
N GLY A 61 5.12 2.48 3.43
CA GLY A 61 4.85 3.85 2.98
C GLY A 61 3.69 4.50 3.74
N ALA A 62 2.61 3.74 3.98
CA ALA A 62 1.48 4.20 4.77
C ALA A 62 1.85 4.42 6.25
N ILE A 63 2.59 3.49 6.86
CA ILE A 63 3.11 3.64 8.24
C ILE A 63 3.98 4.89 8.33
N GLN A 64 4.95 5.08 7.43
CA GLN A 64 5.85 6.22 7.50
C GLN A 64 5.08 7.54 7.31
N PHE A 65 4.14 7.59 6.37
CA PHE A 65 3.25 8.74 6.20
C PHE A 65 2.51 9.07 7.50
N ASP A 66 1.89 8.08 8.13
CA ASP A 66 1.09 8.30 9.34
C ASP A 66 1.98 8.72 10.52
N ARG A 67 3.19 8.17 10.65
CA ARG A 67 4.20 8.64 11.63
C ARG A 67 4.57 10.10 11.39
N MET A 68 4.84 10.49 10.14
CA MET A 68 5.16 11.87 9.77
C MET A 68 4.01 12.82 10.08
N LYS A 69 2.78 12.46 9.68
CA LYS A 69 1.57 13.24 9.93
C LYS A 69 1.28 13.42 11.42
N GLN A 70 1.52 12.38 12.22
CA GLN A 70 1.33 12.38 13.69
C GLN A 70 2.54 12.96 14.45
N LYS A 71 3.63 13.31 13.75
CA LYS A 71 4.88 13.81 14.33
C LYS A 71 5.48 12.86 15.38
N LEU A 72 5.39 11.56 15.14
CA LEU A 72 5.89 10.54 16.07
C LEU A 72 7.41 10.45 16.04
N THR A 73 8.01 10.28 17.22
CA THR A 73 9.44 10.11 17.40
C THR A 73 9.76 8.70 17.94
N PRO A 74 10.89 8.09 17.55
CA PRO A 74 11.84 8.58 16.54
C PRO A 74 11.25 8.50 15.12
N ALA A 75 11.69 9.40 14.24
CA ALA A 75 11.40 9.26 12.82
C ALA A 75 12.25 8.12 12.25
N PHE A 76 11.62 7.19 11.55
CA PHE A 76 12.31 6.08 10.89
C PHE A 76 11.55 5.59 9.67
N GLU A 77 12.28 4.94 8.77
CA GLU A 77 11.76 4.15 7.67
C GLU A 77 11.39 2.75 8.19
N PRO A 78 10.14 2.29 8.03
CA PRO A 78 9.72 0.96 8.48
C PRO A 78 10.39 -0.15 7.65
N SER A 79 10.76 -1.27 8.28
CA SER A 79 11.45 -2.39 7.60
C SER A 79 10.50 -3.15 6.68
N ARG A 80 10.67 -2.93 5.38
CA ARG A 80 9.87 -3.62 4.35
C ARG A 80 10.05 -5.14 4.38
N LEU A 81 11.25 -5.64 4.68
CA LEU A 81 11.47 -7.10 4.80
C LEU A 81 10.88 -7.69 6.09
N PHE A 82 10.81 -6.92 7.17
CA PHE A 82 10.15 -7.39 8.39
C PHE A 82 8.65 -7.60 8.12
N ILE A 83 8.00 -6.62 7.48
CA ILE A 83 6.60 -6.75 7.06
C ILE A 83 6.45 -7.94 6.10
N TYR A 84 7.26 -8.02 5.05
CA TYR A 84 7.14 -9.07 4.02
C TYR A 84 7.42 -10.48 4.54
N TYR A 85 8.36 -10.64 5.47
CA TYR A 85 8.61 -11.93 6.12
C TYR A 85 7.38 -12.36 6.92
N ASN A 86 6.84 -11.48 7.75
CA ASN A 86 5.71 -11.81 8.62
C ASN A 86 4.39 -11.98 7.87
N GLU A 87 4.19 -11.29 6.73
CA GLU A 87 3.12 -11.60 5.78
C GLU A 87 3.15 -13.08 5.35
N ARG A 88 4.32 -13.55 4.93
CA ARG A 88 4.50 -14.93 4.46
C ARG A 88 4.55 -15.97 5.58
N VAL A 89 4.81 -15.56 6.83
CA VAL A 89 4.57 -16.41 8.00
C VAL A 89 3.09 -16.72 8.15
N ILE A 90 2.22 -15.70 8.02
CA ILE A 90 0.76 -15.87 8.11
C ILE A 90 0.23 -16.69 6.93
N GLU A 91 0.85 -16.56 5.76
CA GLU A 91 0.47 -17.30 4.54
C GLU A 91 1.12 -18.67 4.41
N HIS A 92 2.05 -19.03 5.30
CA HIS A 92 2.84 -20.27 5.25
C HIS A 92 3.67 -20.43 3.96
N THR A 93 4.29 -19.34 3.49
CA THR A 93 5.03 -19.27 2.21
C THR A 93 6.45 -18.69 2.36
N VAL A 94 7.00 -18.65 3.57
CA VAL A 94 8.29 -17.97 3.91
C VAL A 94 9.45 -18.38 3.00
N ASP A 95 9.51 -19.64 2.59
CA ASP A 95 10.59 -20.20 1.76
C ASP A 95 10.47 -19.84 0.26
N SER A 96 9.47 -19.02 -0.11
CA SER A 96 9.19 -18.65 -1.50
C SER A 96 8.79 -17.18 -1.64
N ASP A 97 9.17 -16.57 -2.77
CA ASP A 97 8.71 -15.24 -3.14
C ASP A 97 7.30 -15.30 -3.73
N SER A 98 6.32 -15.53 -2.86
CA SER A 98 4.92 -15.77 -3.22
C SER A 98 4.09 -14.49 -3.30
N GLY A 99 4.62 -13.34 -2.89
CA GLY A 99 3.81 -12.16 -2.61
C GLY A 99 3.01 -12.30 -1.31
N ALA A 100 2.01 -11.44 -1.13
CA ALA A 100 1.12 -11.48 0.01
C ALA A 100 -0.23 -10.77 -0.24
N MET A 101 -1.19 -11.06 0.64
CA MET A 101 -2.42 -10.29 0.80
C MET A 101 -2.17 -9.06 1.67
N ILE A 102 -2.73 -7.90 1.27
CA ILE A 102 -2.62 -6.66 2.03
C ILE A 102 -3.16 -6.86 3.45
N ARG A 103 -4.25 -7.62 3.60
CA ARG A 103 -4.82 -7.90 4.92
C ARG A 103 -3.84 -8.58 5.88
N HIS A 104 -2.95 -9.43 5.37
CA HIS A 104 -1.96 -10.12 6.21
C HIS A 104 -0.81 -9.20 6.59
N GLY A 105 -0.43 -8.28 5.70
CA GLY A 105 0.51 -7.22 6.04
C GLY A 105 -0.03 -6.31 7.13
N ILE A 106 -1.29 -5.87 6.99
CA ILE A 106 -1.98 -5.08 8.02
C ILE A 106 -2.08 -5.84 9.34
N LYS A 107 -2.45 -7.13 9.31
CA LYS A 107 -2.49 -7.97 10.50
C LYS A 107 -1.11 -8.08 11.17
N SER A 108 -0.07 -8.28 10.38
CA SER A 108 1.31 -8.37 10.86
C SER A 108 1.71 -7.10 11.64
N VAL A 109 1.52 -5.91 11.04
CA VAL A 109 1.92 -4.64 11.68
C VAL A 109 0.98 -4.25 12.83
N ALA A 110 -0.25 -4.75 12.87
CA ALA A 110 -1.16 -4.57 14.01
C ALA A 110 -0.75 -5.44 15.21
N GLU A 111 -0.43 -6.71 14.98
CA GLU A 111 -0.09 -7.66 16.05
C GLU A 111 1.35 -7.44 16.56
N GLN A 112 2.29 -7.23 15.63
CA GLN A 112 3.73 -7.25 15.89
C GLN A 112 4.36 -5.86 15.87
N GLY A 113 3.73 -4.90 15.18
CA GLY A 113 4.33 -3.62 14.83
C GLY A 113 5.33 -3.75 13.70
N ASP A 114 6.22 -2.77 13.58
CA ASP A 114 7.34 -2.84 12.64
C ASP A 114 8.59 -2.16 13.23
N CYS A 115 9.76 -2.66 12.85
CA CYS A 115 11.04 -2.13 13.29
C CYS A 115 11.61 -1.13 12.27
N PRO A 116 12.58 -0.27 12.64
CA PRO A 116 13.31 0.54 11.68
C PRO A 116 14.03 -0.32 10.63
N GLU A 117 14.00 0.08 9.37
CA GLU A 117 14.71 -0.60 8.27
C GLU A 117 16.23 -0.63 8.50
N LYS A 118 16.78 0.28 9.31
CA LYS A 118 18.18 0.19 9.75
C LYS A 118 18.49 -1.05 10.59
N GLU A 119 17.51 -1.59 11.33
CA GLU A 119 17.68 -2.82 12.12
C GLU A 119 17.52 -4.08 11.26
N TRP A 120 16.65 -4.02 10.25
CA TRP A 120 16.45 -5.09 9.27
C TRP A 120 16.44 -4.52 7.85
N PRO A 121 17.63 -4.34 7.24
CA PRO A 121 17.80 -3.66 5.95
C PRO A 121 17.12 -4.37 4.79
N TYR A 122 16.75 -3.59 3.77
CA TYR A 122 16.13 -4.09 2.55
C TYR A 122 17.13 -4.79 1.62
N ASP A 123 17.58 -5.97 2.03
CA ASP A 123 18.38 -6.90 1.24
C ASP A 123 17.47 -8.01 0.69
N ILE A 124 17.11 -7.91 -0.59
CA ILE A 124 16.14 -8.83 -1.21
C ILE A 124 16.58 -10.29 -1.18
N GLU A 125 17.87 -10.59 -1.01
CA GLU A 125 18.37 -11.97 -0.87
C GLU A 125 18.01 -12.57 0.50
N LYS A 126 17.79 -11.73 1.51
CA LYS A 126 17.40 -12.14 2.87
C LYS A 126 15.89 -12.25 3.06
N PHE A 127 15.09 -12.19 2.01
CA PHE A 127 13.63 -12.19 2.14
C PHE A 127 13.10 -13.42 2.89
N ALA A 128 13.71 -14.60 2.75
CA ALA A 128 13.32 -15.82 3.46
C ALA A 128 13.93 -15.95 4.87
N VAL A 129 14.85 -15.04 5.25
CA VAL A 129 15.52 -15.09 6.55
C VAL A 129 14.64 -14.45 7.62
N LYS A 130 14.48 -15.15 8.75
CA LYS A 130 13.75 -14.63 9.90
C LYS A 130 14.45 -13.40 10.48
N PRO A 131 13.74 -12.27 10.69
CA PRO A 131 14.29 -11.12 11.37
C PRO A 131 14.81 -11.49 12.78
N PRO A 132 15.90 -10.86 13.25
CA PRO A 132 16.41 -11.09 14.60
C PRO A 132 15.37 -10.79 15.68
N ALA A 133 15.48 -11.47 16.82
CA ALA A 133 14.58 -11.24 17.96
C ALA A 133 14.58 -9.78 18.47
N ALA A 134 15.67 -9.06 18.27
CA ALA A 134 15.77 -7.62 18.56
C ALA A 134 14.77 -6.79 17.74
N CYS A 135 14.61 -7.07 16.44
CA CYS A 135 13.66 -6.39 15.57
C CYS A 135 12.22 -6.61 16.06
N TYR A 136 11.87 -7.83 16.45
CA TYR A 136 10.55 -8.13 17.03
C TYR A 136 10.33 -7.44 18.38
N LYS A 137 11.39 -7.23 19.17
CA LYS A 137 11.32 -6.50 20.44
C LYS A 137 11.09 -5.00 20.20
N ASP A 138 11.79 -4.41 19.23
CA ASP A 138 11.64 -2.99 18.90
C ASP A 138 10.31 -2.71 18.20
N ALA A 139 9.89 -3.58 17.27
CA ALA A 139 8.63 -3.48 16.53
C ALA A 139 7.41 -3.30 17.44
N ARG A 140 7.39 -3.94 18.62
CA ARG A 140 6.30 -3.80 19.60
C ARG A 140 6.08 -2.38 20.10
N LYS A 141 7.06 -1.49 19.97
CA LYS A 141 6.94 -0.06 20.33
C LYS A 141 6.17 0.74 19.29
N TYR A 142 6.02 0.22 18.06
CA TYR A 142 5.50 0.97 16.91
C TYR A 142 4.34 0.23 16.24
N LYS A 143 3.40 -0.28 17.04
CA LYS A 143 2.24 -1.01 16.53
C LYS A 143 1.24 -0.11 15.79
N ALA A 144 0.68 -0.67 14.73
CA ALA A 144 -0.55 -0.19 14.14
C ALA A 144 -1.74 -0.47 15.07
N VAL A 145 -2.35 0.58 15.62
CA VAL A 145 -3.46 0.45 16.60
C VAL A 145 -4.82 0.41 15.92
N SER A 146 -4.95 1.07 14.77
CA SER A 146 -6.19 1.04 14.00
C SER A 146 -5.90 0.82 12.53
N TYR A 147 -6.69 -0.03 11.88
CA TYR A 147 -6.74 -0.14 10.43
C TYR A 147 -8.20 -0.17 10.01
N GLN A 148 -8.47 0.35 8.82
CA GLN A 148 -9.81 0.27 8.25
C GLN A 148 -9.73 -0.03 6.75
N LYS A 149 -10.78 -0.63 6.23
CA LYS A 149 -10.93 -0.98 4.83
C LYS A 149 -11.76 0.08 4.14
N VAL A 150 -11.18 0.78 3.17
CA VAL A 150 -11.93 1.75 2.37
C VAL A 150 -12.88 0.97 1.48
N ALA A 151 -14.18 1.30 1.51
CA ALA A 151 -15.12 0.69 0.60
C ALA A 151 -14.70 0.97 -0.86
N GLN A 152 -14.93 0.01 -1.78
CA GLN A 152 -14.71 0.19 -3.22
C GLN A 152 -15.78 1.11 -3.84
N ASN A 153 -15.87 2.32 -3.32
CA ASN A 153 -16.79 3.36 -3.72
C ASN A 153 -15.97 4.63 -3.93
N LEU A 154 -16.14 5.26 -5.10
CA LEU A 154 -15.34 6.42 -5.47
C LEU A 154 -15.48 7.55 -4.44
N ASN A 155 -16.67 7.84 -3.94
CA ASN A 155 -16.86 8.90 -2.93
C ASN A 155 -16.12 8.59 -1.63
N GLN A 156 -16.07 7.32 -1.21
CA GLN A 156 -15.33 6.91 -0.01
C GLN A 156 -13.82 7.07 -0.19
N MET A 157 -13.27 6.69 -1.35
CA MET A 157 -11.87 6.93 -1.68
C MET A 157 -11.53 8.43 -1.69
N LYS A 158 -12.39 9.24 -2.32
CA LYS A 158 -12.24 10.70 -2.35
C LYS A 158 -12.29 11.29 -0.94
N GLY A 159 -13.21 10.81 -0.10
CA GLY A 159 -13.34 11.19 1.29
C GLY A 159 -12.11 10.83 2.13
N CYS A 160 -11.51 9.65 1.91
CA CYS A 160 -10.24 9.26 2.55
C CYS A 160 -9.12 10.25 2.23
N LEU A 161 -8.94 10.58 0.95
CA LEU A 161 -7.91 11.53 0.52
C LEU A 161 -8.21 12.93 1.06
N ALA A 162 -9.47 13.37 1.03
CA ALA A 162 -9.88 14.66 1.58
C ALA A 162 -9.67 14.77 3.10
N ALA A 163 -9.75 13.65 3.83
CA ALA A 163 -9.35 13.57 5.24
C ALA A 163 -7.81 13.64 5.43
N GLY A 164 -7.06 13.68 4.34
CA GLY A 164 -5.61 13.80 4.32
C GLY A 164 -4.88 12.49 4.56
N TYR A 165 -5.49 11.34 4.24
CA TYR A 165 -4.88 10.03 4.41
C TYR A 165 -4.75 9.32 3.07
N PRO A 166 -3.55 8.82 2.72
CA PRO A 166 -3.38 7.91 1.60
C PRO A 166 -3.94 6.54 1.95
N PHE A 167 -4.19 5.74 0.92
CA PHE A 167 -4.68 4.37 1.07
C PHE A 167 -3.89 3.40 0.18
N VAL A 168 -3.82 2.14 0.60
CA VAL A 168 -3.14 1.08 -0.14
C VAL A 168 -4.16 0.31 -0.99
N ILE A 169 -3.86 0.15 -2.29
CA ILE A 169 -4.71 -0.56 -3.25
C ILE A 169 -3.93 -1.63 -4.00
N GLY A 170 -4.52 -2.81 -4.10
CA GLY A 170 -4.06 -3.86 -5.02
C GLY A 170 -4.88 -3.87 -6.30
N PHE A 171 -4.23 -3.99 -7.45
CA PHE A 171 -4.88 -3.99 -8.77
C PHE A 171 -4.16 -4.89 -9.76
N SER A 172 -4.88 -5.32 -10.79
CA SER A 172 -4.31 -6.07 -11.90
C SER A 172 -3.56 -5.14 -12.84
N VAL A 173 -2.32 -5.49 -13.15
CA VAL A 173 -1.44 -4.82 -14.10
C VAL A 173 -1.41 -5.61 -15.39
N TYR A 174 -1.57 -4.93 -16.52
CA TYR A 174 -1.43 -5.51 -17.84
C TYR A 174 -0.11 -5.06 -18.45
N GLU A 175 0.42 -5.78 -19.43
CA GLU A 175 1.67 -5.43 -20.11
C GLU A 175 1.70 -3.99 -20.65
N SER A 176 0.54 -3.46 -21.06
CA SER A 176 0.38 -2.06 -21.50
C SER A 176 0.75 -1.03 -20.43
N PHE A 177 0.65 -1.40 -19.15
CA PHE A 177 1.04 -0.59 -18.00
C PHE A 177 2.56 -0.42 -17.91
N GLU A 178 3.35 -1.38 -18.38
CA GLU A 178 4.82 -1.35 -18.34
C GLU A 178 5.42 -0.63 -19.57
N SER A 179 4.58 0.03 -20.37
CA SER A 179 5.04 0.73 -21.56
C SER A 179 5.81 2.02 -21.25
N LYS A 180 6.75 2.38 -22.13
CA LYS A 180 7.49 3.67 -22.06
C LYS A 180 6.55 4.87 -21.95
N LYS A 181 5.39 4.82 -22.61
CA LYS A 181 4.37 5.88 -22.54
C LYS A 181 3.83 6.05 -21.12
N VAL A 182 3.53 4.96 -20.42
CA VAL A 182 3.07 5.02 -19.02
C VAL A 182 4.19 5.52 -18.11
N ALA A 183 5.42 5.07 -18.32
CA ALA A 183 6.58 5.54 -17.55
C ALA A 183 6.81 7.06 -17.71
N GLN A 184 6.61 7.61 -18.92
CA GLN A 184 6.78 9.04 -19.20
C GLN A 184 5.60 9.90 -18.74
N THR A 185 4.36 9.39 -18.87
CA THR A 185 3.15 10.20 -18.67
C THR A 185 2.46 9.96 -17.34
N GLY A 186 2.72 8.83 -16.68
CA GLY A 186 2.00 8.36 -15.49
C GLY A 186 0.59 7.83 -15.78
N HIS A 187 0.13 7.90 -17.03
CA HIS A 187 -1.21 7.50 -17.43
C HIS A 187 -1.26 6.05 -17.92
N ALA A 188 -1.81 5.18 -17.08
CA ALA A 188 -2.12 3.81 -17.47
C ALA A 188 -3.28 3.80 -18.49
N PRO A 189 -3.15 3.11 -19.63
CA PRO A 189 -4.26 2.92 -20.55
C PRO A 189 -5.32 1.99 -19.95
N ASP A 190 -6.56 2.09 -20.42
CA ASP A 190 -7.57 1.07 -20.19
C ASP A 190 -7.03 -0.31 -20.55
N ALA A 191 -7.44 -1.31 -19.77
CA ALA A 191 -7.23 -2.71 -20.10
C ALA A 191 -8.01 -3.00 -21.39
N GLY A 192 -7.39 -2.74 -22.54
CA GLY A 192 -7.99 -3.00 -23.85
C GLY A 192 -8.46 -4.44 -24.01
N PRO A 193 -9.08 -4.79 -25.15
CA PRO A 193 -9.73 -6.09 -25.36
C PRO A 193 -8.78 -7.30 -25.21
N SER A 194 -7.46 -7.10 -25.33
CA SER A 194 -6.43 -8.12 -25.08
C SER A 194 -6.07 -8.19 -23.59
N ARG A 195 -6.83 -8.98 -22.81
CA ARG A 195 -6.49 -9.36 -21.42
C ARG A 195 -5.38 -10.43 -21.36
N LYS A 196 -4.30 -10.27 -22.12
CA LYS A 196 -3.15 -11.18 -22.08
C LYS A 196 -2.20 -10.75 -20.95
N ASN A 197 -1.63 -11.73 -20.23
CA ASN A 197 -0.55 -11.57 -19.25
C ASN A 197 -0.81 -10.58 -18.09
N ALA A 198 -1.95 -10.70 -17.41
CA ALA A 198 -2.23 -9.89 -16.22
C ALA A 198 -1.32 -10.29 -15.03
N ARG A 199 -0.54 -9.33 -14.51
CA ARG A 199 0.21 -9.41 -13.25
C ARG A 199 -0.58 -8.70 -12.14
N ARG A 200 -0.17 -8.84 -10.88
CA ARG A 200 -0.89 -8.29 -9.72
C ARG A 200 0.00 -7.35 -8.92
N ALA A 201 -0.24 -6.05 -9.01
CA ALA A 201 0.57 -5.05 -8.34
C ALA A 201 -0.18 -4.32 -7.23
N LEU A 202 0.57 -3.50 -6.50
CA LEU A 202 0.06 -2.65 -5.45
C LEU A 202 0.51 -1.20 -5.68
N ARG A 203 -0.30 -0.24 -5.22
CA ARG A 203 0.07 1.18 -5.19
C ARG A 203 -0.48 1.84 -3.93
N VAL A 204 0.15 2.94 -3.53
CA VAL A 204 -0.41 3.89 -2.56
C VAL A 204 -1.15 4.98 -3.32
N GLY A 205 -2.44 5.16 -3.05
CA GLY A 205 -3.24 6.27 -3.55
C GLY A 205 -2.99 7.51 -2.70
N SER A 206 -2.46 8.58 -3.31
CA SER A 206 -2.07 9.82 -2.61
C SER A 206 -2.61 11.09 -3.27
N GLY A 207 -3.51 10.99 -4.26
CA GLY A 207 -4.07 12.16 -4.93
C GLY A 207 -5.38 11.89 -5.65
N LEU A 208 -6.12 12.96 -5.92
CA LEU A 208 -7.39 12.95 -6.66
C LEU A 208 -7.59 14.30 -7.36
N GLN A 209 -8.07 14.26 -8.60
CA GLN A 209 -8.56 15.42 -9.32
C GLN A 209 -9.97 15.13 -9.87
N ARG A 210 -10.90 16.08 -9.78
CA ARG A 210 -12.14 16.06 -10.57
C ARG A 210 -11.82 16.62 -11.97
N CYS A 211 -11.95 15.82 -13.02
CA CYS A 211 -11.89 16.33 -14.41
C CYS A 211 -13.29 16.77 -14.90
N PRO A 212 -13.44 17.98 -15.47
CA PRO A 212 -14.43 18.25 -16.52
C PRO A 212 -13.98 17.64 -17.87
N PRO A 213 -14.85 17.56 -18.90
CA PRO A 213 -14.59 16.82 -20.15
C PRO A 213 -13.53 17.41 -21.11
N ALA A 214 -12.60 18.26 -20.65
CA ALA A 214 -11.55 18.83 -21.50
C ALA A 214 -10.17 18.80 -20.81
N PHE A 215 -9.21 18.18 -21.52
CA PHE A 215 -7.81 17.94 -21.20
C PHE A 215 -6.97 19.21 -20.93
N HIS A 216 -6.01 19.16 -19.97
CA HIS A 216 -4.61 19.58 -20.10
C HIS A 216 -3.73 19.15 -18.88
N PRO A 217 -2.39 19.11 -19.00
CA PRO A 217 -1.53 18.03 -18.51
C PRO A 217 -0.81 18.29 -17.17
N ALA A 218 -0.25 17.20 -16.63
CA ALA A 218 0.52 17.05 -15.41
C ALA A 218 -0.29 16.58 -14.20
N GLN A 219 0.20 15.51 -13.57
CA GLN A 219 -0.22 14.96 -12.28
C GLN A 219 -1.48 14.10 -12.28
N LEU A 220 -1.36 12.87 -12.79
CA LEU A 220 -2.42 11.86 -12.63
C LEU A 220 -1.87 10.54 -12.10
N MET A 221 -1.70 10.48 -10.77
CA MET A 221 -1.90 9.23 -10.03
C MET A 221 -3.28 9.29 -9.38
N GLY A 222 -4.31 9.15 -10.21
CA GLY A 222 -5.68 9.36 -9.75
C GLY A 222 -6.75 9.06 -10.80
N HIS A 223 -6.51 8.14 -11.73
CA HIS A 223 -7.56 7.55 -12.56
C HIS A 223 -7.18 6.08 -12.74
N TRP A 224 -7.92 5.16 -12.12
CA TRP A 224 -8.24 3.82 -12.61
C TRP A 224 -9.10 3.06 -11.59
N LEU A 225 -10.37 2.82 -11.94
CA LEU A 225 -11.29 1.92 -11.26
C LEU A 225 -11.11 0.52 -11.85
N GLY A 226 -10.31 -0.30 -11.20
CA GLY A 226 -10.24 -1.74 -11.43
C GLY A 226 -10.50 -2.48 -10.11
N HIS A 227 -11.20 -3.62 -10.18
CA HIS A 227 -11.63 -4.41 -9.02
C HIS A 227 -10.47 -4.83 -8.10
N GLY A 228 -10.19 -3.99 -7.09
CA GLY A 228 -9.07 -4.13 -6.17
C GLY A 228 -9.50 -3.87 -4.74
N ARG A 229 -9.17 -4.75 -3.80
CA ARG A 229 -9.48 -4.53 -2.38
C ARG A 229 -8.59 -3.41 -1.85
N LEU A 230 -9.21 -2.49 -1.12
CA LEU A 230 -8.59 -1.26 -0.62
C LEU A 230 -8.46 -1.37 0.89
N LEU A 231 -7.29 -1.08 1.41
CA LEU A 231 -7.05 -0.94 2.85
C LEU A 231 -6.37 0.40 3.11
N HIS A 232 -6.74 0.99 4.25
CA HIS A 232 -6.25 2.21 4.90
C HIS A 232 -6.98 3.54 4.69
N PRO A 233 -7.44 4.16 5.80
CA PRO A 233 -7.74 5.59 5.87
C PRO A 233 -7.22 6.27 7.15
N ALA A 234 -6.57 5.55 8.08
CA ALA A 234 -5.74 6.09 9.16
C ALA A 234 -5.13 4.94 9.98
N LEU A 235 -3.81 4.73 9.94
CA LEU A 235 -3.12 3.96 11.00
C LEU A 235 -2.99 4.91 12.18
N GLN A 236 -3.86 4.80 13.18
CA GLN A 236 -3.53 5.39 14.48
C GLN A 236 -2.41 4.53 15.06
N LEU A 237 -1.23 5.10 15.26
CA LEU A 237 -0.09 4.42 15.86
C LEU A 237 -0.08 4.78 17.35
N SER A 238 0.31 3.85 18.21
CA SER A 238 0.44 4.13 19.63
C SER A 238 1.74 4.90 19.86
N ALA A 239 1.68 5.98 20.64
CA ALA A 239 2.87 6.54 21.26
C ALA A 239 3.26 5.57 22.39
N GLY A 240 4.35 4.83 22.18
CA GLY A 240 4.98 4.02 23.22
C GLY A 240 5.73 4.88 24.23
#